data_AF-A0A920K589-F1
#
_entry.id   AF-A0A920K589-F1
#
_cell.length_a   1.000
_cell.length_b   1.000
_cell.length_c   1.000
_cell.angle_alpha   90.00
_cell.angle_beta   90.00
_cell.angle_gamma   90.00
#
_symmetry.space_group_name_H-M   'P 1'
#
loop_
_entity.id
_entity.type
_entity.pdbx_description
1 polymer ?
#
loop_
_entity_poly.entity_id
_entity_poly.type
_entity_poly.pdbx_seq_one_letter_code
_entity_poly.pdbx_strand_id
1 'polypeptide(L)' 'MLREYLISEAMHFLGIPTTRSLAVIKTGDSVVRESVLPGAILTRVASSHIRVGTFEFAIQQQNQMRFKFS' A
#
# COMPACT_ATOMS: atom_id res chain seq x y z
N MET A 1 5.55 9.87 5.17
CA MET A 1 5.45 8.61 5.94
C MET A 1 4.88 8.80 7.34
N LEU A 2 5.38 9.74 8.16
CA LEU A 2 4.83 9.97 9.52
C LEU A 2 3.32 10.27 9.56
N ARG A 3 2.81 11.06 8.61
CA ARG A 3 1.36 11.32 8.51
C ARG A 3 0.53 10.05 8.35
N GLU A 4 1.01 9.09 7.55
CA GLU A 4 0.30 7.83 7.30
C GLU A 4 0.32 6.94 8.55
N TYR A 5 1.46 6.87 9.24
CA TYR A 5 1.57 6.22 10.55
C TYR A 5 0.54 6.78 11.54
N LEU A 6 0.55 8.10 11.74
CA LEU A 6 -0.34 8.77 12.70
C LEU A 6 -1.82 8.55 12.38
N ILE A 7 -2.22 8.73 11.11
CA ILE A 7 -3.61 8.56 10.72
C ILE A 7 -4.06 7.10 10.89
N SER A 8 -3.21 6.14 10.49
CA SER A 8 -3.55 4.72 10.60
C SER A 8 -3.77 4.27 12.05
N GLU A 9 -2.90 4.69 12.98
CA GLU A 9 -3.05 4.34 14.39
C GLU A 9 -4.20 5.12 15.04
N ALA A 10 -4.38 6.40 14.71
CA ALA A 10 -5.52 7.18 15.20
C ALA A 10 -6.87 6.56 14.78
N MET A 11 -7.02 6.17 13.51
CA MET A 11 -8.21 5.47 13.03
C MET A 11 -8.43 4.15 13.76
N HIS A 12 -7.36 3.40 14.02
CA HIS A 12 -7.45 2.16 14.80
C HIS A 12 -7.95 2.41 16.22
N PHE A 13 -7.41 3.42 16.92
CA PHE A 13 -7.86 3.80 18.26
C PHE A 13 -9.30 4.34 18.29
N LEU A 14 -9.78 4.92 17.18
CA LEU A 14 -11.18 5.34 17.01
C LEU A 14 -12.12 4.16 16.69
N GLY A 15 -11.60 2.92 16.63
CA GLY A 15 -12.39 1.74 16.30
C GLY A 15 -12.77 1.61 14.81
N ILE A 16 -12.16 2.42 13.95
CA ILE A 16 -12.40 2.39 12.50
C ILE A 16 -11.48 1.32 11.88
N PRO A 17 -12.02 0.31 11.18
CA PRO A 17 -11.21 -0.71 10.51
C PRO A 17 -10.21 -0.07 9.53
N THR A 18 -8.92 -0.32 9.76
CA THR A 18 -7.83 0.25 8.97
C THR A 18 -6.60 -0.65 9.02
N THR A 19 -5.68 -0.48 8.07
CA THR A 19 -4.36 -1.13 8.14
C THR A 19 -3.53 -0.52 9.24
N ARG A 20 -2.75 -1.30 9.96
CA ARG A 20 -1.86 -0.83 11.04
C ARG A 20 -0.48 -0.46 10.51
N SER A 21 0.22 0.39 11.24
CA SER A 21 1.60 0.78 10.94
C SER A 21 2.55 0.29 12.01
N LEU A 22 3.50 -0.57 11.63
CA LEU A 22 4.45 -1.17 12.57
C LEU A 22 5.67 -0.28 12.81
N ALA A 23 6.26 0.28 11.74
CA ALA A 23 7.49 1.06 11.85
C ALA A 23 7.62 2.09 10.72
N VAL A 24 8.26 3.21 11.02
CA VAL A 24 8.73 4.19 10.03
C VAL A 24 10.24 4.34 10.17
N ILE A 25 10.97 4.08 9.09
CA ILE A 25 12.43 4.08 9.07
C ILE A 25 12.90 5.11 8.05
N LYS A 26 13.84 5.98 8.43
CA LYS A 26 14.52 6.88 7.48
C LYS A 26 15.56 6.08 6.70
N THR A 27 15.62 6.26 5.38
CA THR A 27 16.57 5.52 4.54
C THR A 27 17.93 6.20 4.44
N GLY A 28 18.02 7.49 4.76
CA GLY A 28 19.24 8.30 4.57
C GLY A 28 19.37 8.87 3.15
N ASP A 29 18.65 8.30 2.20
CA ASP A 29 18.61 8.77 0.82
C ASP A 29 17.70 9.99 0.62
N SER A 30 18.00 10.78 -0.40
CA SER A 30 17.13 11.86 -0.88
C SER A 30 16.23 11.35 -2.00
N VAL A 31 14.92 11.64 -1.92
CA VAL A 31 13.93 11.28 -2.94
C VAL A 31 13.47 12.55 -3.65
N VAL A 32 13.62 12.58 -4.97
CA VAL A 32 13.16 13.70 -5.81
C VAL A 32 11.65 13.57 -6.06
N ARG A 33 10.91 14.62 -5.71
CA ARG A 33 9.49 14.81 -6.06
C ARG A 33 9.34 16.23 -6.63
N GLU A 34 8.28 16.94 -6.27
CA GLU A 34 8.19 18.40 -6.48
C GLU A 34 9.33 19.16 -5.76
N SER A 35 9.83 18.61 -4.65
CA SER A 35 11.04 19.06 -3.94
C SER A 35 11.85 17.85 -3.46
N VAL A 36 13.13 18.07 -3.12
CA VAL A 36 13.99 17.02 -2.57
C VAL A 36 13.60 16.77 -1.11
N LEU A 37 13.16 15.55 -0.81
CA LEU A 37 12.68 15.17 0.51
C LEU A 37 13.45 13.95 1.04
N PRO A 38 13.60 13.83 2.38
CA PRO A 38 14.24 12.66 2.96
C PRO A 38 13.39 11.40 2.71
N GLY A 39 14.05 10.36 2.21
CA GLY A 39 13.47 9.04 1.99
C GLY A 39 13.09 8.37 3.31
N ALA A 40 11.97 7.67 3.30
CA ALA A 40 11.51 6.87 4.43
C ALA A 40 10.67 5.68 3.95
N ILE A 41 10.75 4.58 4.69
CA ILE A 41 9.97 3.36 4.49
C ILE A 41 8.93 3.26 5.61
N LEU A 42 7.72 2.82 5.26
CA LEU A 42 6.65 2.51 6.20
C LEU A 42 6.35 1.01 6.15
N THR A 43 6.52 0.31 7.27
CA THR A 43 6.13 -1.09 7.42
C THR A 43 4.66 -1.18 7.82
N ARG A 44 3.82 -1.74 6.95
CA ARG A 44 2.36 -1.87 7.16
C ARG A 44 2.00 -3.30 7.56
N VAL A 45 0.97 -3.44 8.38
CA VAL A 45 0.44 -4.73 8.82
C VAL A 45 -1.08 -4.75 8.62
N ALA A 46 -1.58 -5.80 7.99
CA ALA A 46 -2.99 -6.04 7.75
C ALA A 46 -3.25 -7.54 7.65
N SER A 47 -4.48 -7.98 7.90
CA SER A 47 -4.90 -9.37 7.69
C SER A 47 -4.83 -9.80 6.22
N SER A 48 -5.06 -8.86 5.29
CA SER A 48 -4.92 -9.05 3.86
C SER A 48 -4.56 -7.74 3.16
N HIS A 49 -3.82 -7.85 2.05
CA HIS A 49 -3.49 -6.74 1.15
C HIS A 49 -4.19 -6.86 -0.21
N ILE A 50 -5.13 -7.81 -0.35
CA ILE A 50 -5.94 -7.99 -1.56
C ILE A 50 -6.81 -6.76 -1.78
N ARG A 51 -6.89 -6.30 -3.02
CA ARG A 51 -7.76 -5.19 -3.45
C ARG A 51 -8.67 -5.67 -4.57
N VAL A 52 -9.70 -4.90 -4.90
CA VAL A 52 -10.58 -5.18 -6.04
C VAL A 52 -9.76 -5.38 -7.33
N GLY A 53 -8.74 -4.56 -7.55
CA GLY A 53 -7.83 -4.69 -8.70
C GLY A 53 -7.06 -6.01 -8.80
N THR A 54 -6.88 -6.74 -7.68
CA THR A 54 -6.30 -8.09 -7.71
C THR A 54 -7.22 -9.05 -8.47
N PHE A 55 -8.53 -8.95 -8.27
CA PHE A 55 -9.51 -9.77 -8.97
C PHE A 55 -9.67 -9.32 -10.43
N GLU A 56 -9.70 -8.02 -10.69
CA GLU A 56 -9.76 -7.48 -12.05
C GLU A 56 -8.58 -7.96 -12.90
N PHE A 57 -7.36 -7.94 -12.34
CA PHE A 57 -6.18 -8.45 -13.02
C PHE A 57 -6.29 -9.95 -13.34
N ALA A 58 -6.76 -10.76 -12.40
CA ALA A 58 -6.94 -12.20 -12.60
C ALA A 58 -7.95 -12.50 -13.72
N ILE A 59 -9.07 -11.75 -13.76
CA ILE A 59 -10.09 -11.87 -14.81
C ILE A 59 -9.53 -11.47 -16.18
N GLN A 60 -8.79 -10.36 -16.25
CA GLN A 60 -8.20 -9.90 -17.50
C GLN A 60 -7.19 -10.91 -18.07
N GLN A 61 -6.36 -11.51 -17.20
CA GLN A 61 -5.41 -12.54 -17.60
C GLN A 61 -6.09 -13.81 -18.11
N GLN A 62 -7.17 -14.24 -17.46
CA GLN A 62 -7.97 -15.38 -17.93
C GLN A 62 -8.61 -15.10 -19.30
N ASN A 63 -9.16 -13.89 -19.50
CA ASN A 63 -9.75 -13.50 -20.78
C ASN A 63 -8.70 -13.49 -21.89
N GLN A 64 -7.49 -12.95 -21.65
CA GLN A 64 -6.41 -12.98 -22.63
C GLN A 64 -5.99 -14.40 -23.02
N MET A 65 -5.92 -15.33 -22.06
CA MET A 65 -5.69 -16.74 -22.39
C MET A 65 -6.85 -17.30 -23.23
N ARG A 66 -8.10 -16.99 -22.88
CA ARG A 66 -9.27 -17.48 -23.63
C ARG A 66 -9.31 -16.99 -25.09
N PHE A 67 -8.83 -15.78 -25.36
CA PHE A 67 -8.70 -15.24 -26.73
C PHE A 67 -7.49 -15.77 -27.51
N LYS A 68 -6.44 -16.30 -26.86
CA LYS A 68 -5.29 -16.91 -27.55
C LYS A 68 -5.53 -18.36 -28.01
N PHE A 69 -6.57 -19.01 -27.50
CA PHE A 69 -6.95 -20.39 -27.83
C PHE A 69 -8.27 -20.48 -28.61
N SER A 70 -8.74 -19.37 -29.17
CA SER A 70 -9.87 -19.29 -30.11
C SER A 70 -9.39 -18.71 -31.43
#